data_AF-A0A7J4ESL3-F1
#
_entry.id   AF-A0A7J4ESL3-F1
#
_cell.length_a   1.000
_cell.length_b   1.000
_cell.length_c   1.000
_cell.angle_alpha   90.00
_cell.angle_beta   90.00
_cell.angle_gamma   90.00
#
_symmetry.space_group_name_H-M   'P 1'
#
loop_
_entity.id
_entity.type
_entity.pdbx_description
1 polymer ?
#
loop_
_entity_poly.entity_id
_entity_poly.type
_entity_poly.pdbx_seq_one_letter_code
_entity_poly.pdbx_strand_id
1 'polypeptide(L)'
;LLSQLHYVDEIRNPMEVPGWNQEIEVSEEELELAKQLLNAMKKPLKLEEYRDEYKEGLMRLIEAKLEGKEITIAEEVKAAKSLVDALKSSLESVKGV
;
A
#
# COMPACT_ATOMS: atom_id res chain seq x y z
N LEU A 1 4.01 28.99 5.89
CA LEU A 1 3.24 27.73 5.97
C LEU A 1 1.83 28.10 6.38
N LEU A 2 0.82 27.69 5.62
CA LEU A 2 -0.58 27.79 6.03
C LEU A 2 -0.97 26.42 6.57
N SER A 3 -1.46 26.35 7.80
CA SER A 3 -1.95 25.14 8.42
C SER A 3 -3.46 25.23 8.52
N GLN A 4 -4.16 24.25 7.96
CA GLN A 4 -5.61 24.14 8.10
C GLN A 4 -5.92 23.64 9.52
N LEU A 5 -6.81 24.35 10.22
CA LEU A 5 -7.40 23.86 11.46
C LEU A 5 -8.62 23.02 11.10
N HIS A 6 -8.72 21.83 11.71
CA HIS A 6 -9.85 20.93 11.54
C HIS A 6 -10.92 21.22 12.58
N TYR A 7 -12.18 21.09 12.19
CA TYR A 7 -13.30 21.14 13.14
C TYR A 7 -13.38 19.85 13.96
N VAL A 8 -14.07 19.88 15.10
CA VAL A 8 -14.16 18.75 16.04
C VAL A 8 -14.79 17.52 15.39
N ASP A 9 -15.76 17.72 14.50
CA ASP A 9 -16.47 16.69 13.74
C ASP A 9 -15.63 16.07 12.61
N GLU A 10 -14.55 16.72 12.16
CA GLU A 10 -13.59 16.16 11.20
C GLU A 10 -12.55 15.23 11.88
N ILE A 11 -12.45 15.28 13.21
CA ILE A 11 -11.48 14.50 13.99
C ILE A 11 -12.19 13.27 14.56
N ARG A 12 -11.77 12.08 14.12
CA ARG A 12 -12.27 10.82 14.68
C ARG A 12 -11.78 10.64 16.11
N ASN A 13 -12.68 10.21 17.00
CA ASN A 13 -12.31 9.92 18.39
C ASN A 13 -11.29 8.75 18.41
N PRO A 14 -10.10 8.91 19.01
CA PRO A 14 -9.10 7.85 19.06
C PRO A 14 -9.61 6.57 19.74
N MET A 15 -10.56 6.67 20.68
CA MET A 15 -11.16 5.51 21.35
C MET A 15 -12.00 4.63 20.40
N GLU A 16 -12.44 5.16 19.26
CA GLU A 16 -13.15 4.38 18.24
C GLU A 16 -12.21 3.58 17.33
N VAL A 17 -10.90 3.84 17.40
CA VAL A 17 -9.90 3.12 16.61
C VAL A 17 -9.60 1.79 17.30
N PRO A 18 -9.83 0.64 16.63
CA PRO A 18 -9.50 -0.66 17.20
C PRO A 18 -8.03 -0.74 17.57
N GLY A 19 -7.73 -1.22 18.79
CA GLY A 19 -6.36 -1.36 19.28
C GLY A 19 -5.69 -0.07 19.76
N TRP A 20 -6.39 1.07 19.80
CA TRP A 20 -5.78 2.36 20.20
C TRP A 20 -5.17 2.34 21.60
N ASN A 21 -5.81 1.68 22.56
CA ASN A 21 -5.31 1.55 23.95
C ASN A 21 -4.57 0.23 24.20
N GLN A 22 -4.22 -0.51 23.15
CA GLN A 22 -3.52 -1.77 23.31
C GLN A 22 -2.02 -1.49 23.38
N GLU A 23 -1.43 -1.65 24.56
CA GLU A 23 0.02 -1.72 24.68
C GLU A 23 0.50 -3.05 24.09
N ILE A 24 1.36 -2.95 23.07
CA ILE A 24 1.99 -4.09 22.43
C ILE A 24 3.45 -4.06 22.84
N GLU A 25 3.90 -5.09 23.57
CA GLU A 25 5.31 -5.31 23.81
C GLU A 25 5.94 -5.89 22.53
N VAL A 26 6.95 -5.21 22.01
CA VAL A 26 7.71 -5.63 20.82
C VAL A 26 9.12 -5.95 21.27
N SER A 27 9.67 -7.08 20.83
CA SER A 27 11.05 -7.44 21.21
C SER A 27 12.08 -6.56 20.49
N GLU A 28 13.26 -6.40 21.09
CA GLU A 28 14.36 -5.65 20.45
C GLU A 28 14.80 -6.30 19.13
N GLU A 29 14.76 -7.63 19.05
CA GLU A 29 15.15 -8.41 17.87
C GLU A 29 14.18 -8.20 16.70
N GLU A 30 12.87 -8.17 16.98
CA GLU A 30 11.83 -7.88 15.99
C GLU A 30 11.96 -6.44 15.46
N LEU A 31 12.24 -5.50 16.35
CA LEU A 31 12.44 -4.10 15.99
C LEU A 31 13.66 -3.93 15.09
N GLU A 32 14.76 -4.62 15.39
CA GLU A 32 15.99 -4.55 14.60
C GLU A 32 15.80 -5.17 13.21
N LEU A 33 15.12 -6.31 13.12
CA LEU A 33 14.74 -6.91 11.83
C LEU A 33 13.88 -5.95 10.98
N ALA A 34 12.88 -5.31 11.59
CA ALA A 34 12.01 -4.36 10.89
C ALA A 34 12.81 -3.16 10.33
N LYS A 35 13.77 -2.63 11.09
CA LYS A 35 14.67 -1.55 10.63
C LYS A 35 15.52 -2.00 9.44
N GLN A 36 16.07 -3.21 9.48
CA GLN A 36 16.86 -3.75 8.37
C GLN A 36 16.03 -3.86 7.09
N LEU A 37 14.79 -4.34 7.19
CA LEU A 37 13.86 -4.40 6.05
C LEU A 37 13.55 -3.01 5.50
N LEU A 38 13.25 -2.05 6.37
CA LEU A 38 13.02 -0.66 5.97
C LEU A 38 14.23 -0.08 5.24
N ASN A 39 15.44 -0.31 5.74
CA ASN A 39 16.68 0.17 5.11
C ASN A 39 16.91 -0.47 3.74
N ALA A 40 16.62 -1.75 3.58
CA ALA A 40 16.73 -2.45 2.30
C ALA A 40 15.70 -1.96 1.26
N MET A 41 14.52 -1.54 1.70
CA MET A 41 13.42 -1.09 0.83
C MET A 41 13.37 0.41 0.60
N LYS A 42 14.07 1.20 1.43
CA LYS A 42 14.04 2.65 1.38
C LYS A 42 14.53 3.15 0.02
N LYS A 43 13.74 4.04 -0.58
CA LYS A 43 14.10 4.79 -1.79
C LYS A 43 13.77 6.27 -1.59
N PRO A 44 14.40 7.19 -2.34
CA PRO A 44 14.00 8.59 -2.34
C PRO A 44 12.53 8.71 -2.77
N LEU A 45 11.73 9.48 -2.02
CA LEU A 45 10.35 9.79 -2.41
C LEU A 45 10.37 10.80 -3.55
N LYS A 46 9.99 10.36 -4.75
CA LYS A 46 9.79 11.21 -5.93
C LYS A 46 8.31 11.22 -6.26
N LEU A 47 7.63 12.32 -5.94
CA LEU A 47 6.18 12.44 -6.11
C LEU A 47 5.76 12.38 -7.59
N GLU A 48 6.68 12.73 -8.49
CA GLU A 48 6.49 12.71 -9.93
C GLU A 48 6.36 11.29 -10.51
N GLU A 49 6.83 10.28 -9.78
CA GLU A 49 6.69 8.87 -10.16
C GLU A 49 5.27 8.33 -9.89
N TYR A 50 4.48 9.03 -9.06
CA TYR A 50 3.11 8.64 -8.74
C TYR A 50 2.13 9.30 -9.70
N ARG A 51 1.20 8.50 -10.21
CA ARG A 51 0.18 8.96 -11.16
C ARG A 51 -1.21 8.63 -10.66
N ASP A 52 -2.16 9.47 -11.02
CA ASP A 52 -3.57 9.24 -10.75
C ASP A 52 -4.11 8.23 -11.78
N GLU A 53 -3.99 6.95 -11.45
CA GLU A 53 -4.44 5.85 -12.31
C GLU A 53 -5.94 5.94 -12.62
N TYR A 54 -6.74 6.49 -11.69
CA TYR A 54 -8.16 6.68 -11.90
C TYR A 54 -8.41 7.73 -12.98
N LYS A 55 -7.77 8.89 -12.88
CA LYS A 55 -7.86 9.95 -13.89
C LYS A 55 -7.35 9.49 -15.25
N GLU A 56 -6.22 8.77 -15.30
CA GLU A 56 -5.70 8.20 -16.54
C GLU A 56 -6.64 7.14 -17.14
N GLY A 57 -7.23 6.29 -16.29
CA GLY A 57 -8.27 5.34 -16.69
C GLY A 57 -9.49 6.04 -17.27
N LEU A 58 -9.99 7.07 -16.59
CA LEU A 58 -11.15 7.84 -17.01
C LEU A 58 -10.92 8.53 -18.36
N MET A 59 -9.75 9.16 -18.57
CA MET A 59 -9.45 9.79 -19.85
C MET A 59 -9.39 8.78 -21.00
N ARG A 60 -8.79 7.60 -20.78
CA ARG A 60 -8.82 6.52 -21.79
C ARG A 60 -10.23 6.09 -22.16
N LEU A 61 -11.14 6.01 -21.18
CA LEU A 61 -12.55 5.70 -21.44
C LEU A 61 -13.24 6.81 -22.25
N ILE A 62 -12.97 8.06 -21.94
CA ILE A 62 -13.53 9.22 -22.67
C ILE A 62 -13.05 9.21 -24.13
N GLU A 63 -11.75 9.02 -24.36
CA GLU A 63 -11.16 8.94 -25.69
C GLU A 63 -11.73 7.77 -26.50
N ALA A 64 -11.83 6.58 -25.90
CA ALA A 64 -12.42 5.42 -26.56
C ALA A 64 -13.88 5.64 -26.97
N LYS A 65 -14.68 6.33 -26.14
CA LYS A 65 -16.06 6.70 -26.48
C LYS A 65 -16.12 7.73 -27.60
N LEU A 66 -15.23 8.72 -27.62
CA LEU A 66 -15.15 9.71 -28.70
C LEU A 66 -14.79 9.06 -30.04
N GLU A 67 -13.93 8.04 -30.02
CA GLU A 67 -13.53 7.27 -31.20
C GLU A 67 -14.56 6.21 -31.63
N GLY A 68 -15.70 6.08 -30.93
CA GLY A 68 -16.77 5.14 -31.26
C GLY A 68 -16.44 3.67 -30.97
N LYS A 69 -15.43 3.38 -30.13
CA LYS A 69 -15.05 2.02 -29.75
C LYS A 69 -15.91 1.54 -28.57
N GLU A 70 -16.46 0.33 -28.66
CA GLU A 70 -17.08 -0.35 -27.51
C GLU A 70 -15.99 -0.74 -26.50
N ILE A 71 -16.10 -0.21 -25.29
CA ILE A 71 -15.16 -0.49 -24.20
C ILE A 71 -15.55 -1.84 -23.59
N THR A 72 -14.76 -2.88 -23.82
CA THR A 72 -14.84 -4.14 -23.09
C THR A 72 -14.10 -4.01 -21.76
N ILE A 73 -14.78 -4.35 -20.67
CA ILE A 73 -14.16 -4.42 -19.34
C ILE A 73 -13.21 -5.61 -19.36
N ALA A 74 -11.92 -5.38 -19.17
CA ALA A 74 -10.94 -6.45 -19.08
C ALA A 74 -11.22 -7.31 -17.83
N GLU A 75 -11.11 -8.63 -18.00
CA GLU A 75 -11.28 -9.61 -16.93
C GLU A 75 -10.30 -9.35 -15.77
N GLU A 76 -10.82 -9.45 -14.55
CA GLU A 76 -10.07 -9.20 -13.31
C GLU A 76 -8.83 -10.12 -13.23
N VAL A 77 -7.65 -9.51 -13.07
CA VAL A 77 -6.38 -10.25 -12.98
C VAL A 77 -6.45 -11.13 -11.72
N LYS A 78 -6.43 -12.46 -11.91
CA LYS A 78 -6.37 -13.42 -10.80
C LYS A 78 -5.23 -13.04 -9.85
N ALA A 79 -5.58 -12.89 -8.57
CA ALA A 79 -4.66 -12.48 -7.51
C ALA A 79 -3.30 -13.18 -7.60
N ALA A 80 -2.23 -12.39 -7.61
CA ALA A 80 -0.87 -12.90 -7.59
C ALA A 80 -0.64 -13.78 -6.34
N LYS A 81 0.13 -14.85 -6.50
CA LYS A 81 0.52 -15.74 -5.39
C LYS A 81 1.13 -14.90 -4.25
N SER A 82 0.72 -15.18 -3.02
CA SER A 82 1.12 -14.45 -1.82
C SER A 82 2.64 -14.37 -1.69
N LEU A 83 3.16 -13.13 -1.62
CA LEU A 83 4.58 -12.85 -1.39
C LEU A 83 5.06 -13.46 -0.05
N VAL A 84 4.16 -13.60 0.92
CA VAL A 84 4.43 -14.20 2.24
C VAL A 84 4.78 -15.69 2.11
N ASP A 85 4.09 -16.40 1.22
CA ASP A 85 4.35 -17.83 0.99
C ASP A 85 5.70 -18.03 0.30
N ALA A 86 6.02 -17.18 -0.68
CA ALA A 86 7.29 -17.21 -1.39
C ALA A 86 8.48 -16.91 -0.46
N LEU A 87 8.32 -15.96 0.47
CA LEU A 87 9.34 -15.62 1.45
C LEU A 87 9.57 -16.78 2.43
N LYS A 88 8.50 -17.44 2.88
CA LYS A 88 8.58 -18.57 3.80
C LYS A 88 9.32 -19.76 3.18
N SER A 89 9.00 -20.11 1.93
CA SER A 89 9.71 -21.17 1.20
C SER A 89 11.19 -20.86 0.98
N SER A 90 11.55 -19.60 0.73
CA SER A 90 12.95 -19.19 0.59
C SER A 90 13.74 -19.34 1.89
N LEU A 91 13.11 -19.10 3.05
CA LEU A 91 13.77 -19.24 4.35
C LEU A 91 13.94 -20.71 4.78
N GLU A 92 12.97 -21.56 4.45
CA GLU A 92 13.04 -23.02 4.68
C GLU A 92 14.15 -23.68 3.85
N SER A 93 14.40 -23.18 2.65
CA SER A 93 15.48 -23.65 1.76
C SER A 93 16.88 -23.37 2.30
N VAL A 94 17.04 -22.36 3.18
CA VAL A 94 18.34 -21.94 3.74
C VAL A 94 18.65 -22.63 5.07
N LYS A 95 17.63 -23.16 5.78
CA LYS A 95 17.81 -23.92 7.03
C LYS A 95 18.12 -25.42 6.79
N GLY A 96 18.22 -25.85 5.53
CA GLY A 96 18.53 -27.22 5.13
C GLY A 96 19.96 -27.42 4.62
N VAL A 97 20.96 -26.95 5.38
CA VAL A 97 22.38 -27.36 5.29
C VAL A 97 22.95 -27.45 6.69
#